data_AF-A0A8H7WXG8-F1
#
_entry.id   AF-A0A8H7WXG8-F1
#
_cell.length_a   1.000
_cell.length_b   1.000
_cell.length_c   1.000
_cell.angle_alpha   90.00
_cell.angle_beta   90.00
_cell.angle_gamma   90.00
#
_symmetry.space_group_name_H-M   'P 1'
#
loop_
_entity.id
_entity.type
_entity.pdbx_description
1 polymer ?
#
loop_
_entity_poly.entity_id
_entity_poly.type
_entity_poly.pdbx_seq_one_letter_code
_entity_poly.pdbx_strand_id
1 'polypeptide(L)'
;MRKLTPTTPMVSNVDGGILFDGRIHGPMQFGPFESIQKFHHYLRGGIEAHPENPDGVNELIAWQDGPWNAPVFTHGDLSSLNILARGDKVVGVIDWETAGWYPAYWEYTTAMQTNPQNIFWKDEIDSFLDPMPMEQTMEKVRQRYFGDF
;
A
#
# COMPACT_ATOMS: atom_id res chain seq x y z
N MET A 1 -7.38 -0.81 -13.00
CA MET A 1 -7.37 -1.93 -12.02
C MET A 1 -8.57 -1.90 -11.07
N ARG A 2 -9.08 -0.73 -10.66
CA ARG A 2 -10.23 -0.57 -9.72
C ARG A 2 -11.62 -1.07 -10.19
N LYS A 3 -11.74 -1.74 -11.34
CA LYS A 3 -13.03 -2.31 -11.84
C LYS A 3 -13.29 -3.73 -11.37
N LEU A 4 -12.32 -4.40 -10.77
CA LEU A 4 -12.53 -5.72 -10.18
C LEU A 4 -13.31 -5.55 -8.87
N THR A 5 -14.44 -6.25 -8.77
CA THR A 5 -15.25 -6.22 -7.56
C THR A 5 -14.63 -7.15 -6.52
N PRO A 6 -14.28 -6.65 -5.32
CA PRO A 6 -13.82 -7.52 -4.25
C PRO A 6 -14.92 -8.50 -3.87
N THR A 7 -14.55 -9.78 -3.75
CA THR A 7 -15.46 -10.84 -3.32
C THR A 7 -15.39 -11.08 -1.82
N THR A 8 -14.41 -10.47 -1.13
CA THR A 8 -14.15 -10.65 0.30
C THR A 8 -13.72 -9.33 0.95
N PRO A 9 -13.88 -9.18 2.28
CA PRO A 9 -13.30 -8.07 3.04
C PRO A 9 -11.80 -8.27 3.35
N MET A 10 -11.19 -9.35 2.84
CA MET A 10 -9.86 -9.78 3.24
C MET A 10 -8.77 -9.00 2.51
N VAL A 11 -7.71 -8.66 3.24
CA VAL A 11 -6.45 -8.22 2.63
C VAL A 11 -5.64 -9.47 2.29
N SER A 12 -5.47 -9.74 1.01
CA SER A 12 -4.98 -11.03 0.49
C SER A 12 -4.43 -10.89 -0.92
N ASN A 13 -3.71 -11.89 -1.42
CA ASN A 13 -3.26 -11.87 -2.82
C ASN A 13 -4.44 -12.06 -3.79
N VAL A 14 -4.17 -12.22 -5.08
CA VAL A 14 -5.19 -12.40 -6.12
C VAL A 14 -6.18 -13.54 -5.89
N ASP A 15 -5.79 -14.62 -5.21
CA ASP A 15 -6.59 -15.83 -5.00
C ASP A 15 -7.03 -16.04 -3.53
N GLY A 16 -6.85 -15.03 -2.67
CA GLY A 16 -7.27 -15.05 -1.27
C GLY A 16 -6.23 -15.64 -0.30
N GLY A 17 -5.04 -15.98 -0.79
CA GLY A 17 -3.91 -16.50 -0.03
C GLY A 17 -2.93 -15.45 0.49
N ILE A 18 -1.72 -15.91 0.80
CA ILE A 18 -0.64 -15.14 1.42
C ILE A 18 -0.15 -14.00 0.52
N LEU A 19 0.24 -12.90 1.14
CA LEU A 19 0.79 -11.72 0.49
C LEU A 19 2.32 -11.81 0.42
N PHE A 20 2.89 -11.09 -0.54
CA PHE A 20 4.32 -10.90 -0.70
C PHE A 20 4.60 -9.41 -0.98
N ASP A 21 5.46 -8.79 -0.18
CA ASP A 21 5.88 -7.40 -0.36
C ASP A 21 7.17 -7.14 0.42
N GLY A 22 8.28 -6.96 -0.30
CA GLY A 22 9.59 -6.70 0.29
C GLY A 22 9.72 -5.32 0.97
N ARG A 23 8.70 -4.45 0.89
CA ARG A 23 8.70 -3.12 1.53
C ARG A 23 8.08 -3.13 2.92
N ILE A 24 7.40 -4.21 3.30
CA ILE A 24 6.82 -4.36 4.63
C ILE A 24 7.86 -5.04 5.52
N HIS A 25 8.15 -4.41 6.66
CA HIS A 25 9.05 -4.98 7.66
C HIS A 25 8.54 -6.34 8.18
N GLY A 26 9.44 -7.31 8.30
CA GLY A 26 9.17 -8.64 8.82
C GLY A 26 9.36 -9.74 7.77
N PRO A 27 8.64 -10.87 7.87
CA PRO A 27 8.74 -11.95 6.89
C PRO A 27 8.26 -11.48 5.51
N MET A 28 8.97 -11.90 4.45
CA MET A 28 8.56 -11.60 3.07
C MET A 28 7.15 -12.13 2.72
N GLN A 29 6.63 -13.07 3.50
CA GLN A 29 5.28 -13.62 3.37
C GLN A 29 4.47 -13.29 4.61
N PHE A 30 3.27 -12.74 4.41
CA PHE A 30 2.40 -12.31 5.50
C PHE A 30 0.92 -12.38 5.10
N GLY A 31 0.02 -12.25 6.09
CA GLY A 31 -1.41 -12.44 5.86
C GLY A 31 -1.79 -13.87 5.45
N PRO A 32 -2.94 -14.08 4.79
CA PRO A 32 -3.97 -13.07 4.54
C PRO A 32 -4.57 -12.53 5.84
N PHE A 33 -5.22 -11.37 5.78
CA PHE A 33 -5.90 -10.77 6.91
C PHE A 33 -7.40 -10.73 6.67
N GLU A 34 -8.19 -11.04 7.70
CA GLU A 34 -9.65 -11.05 7.65
C GLU A 34 -10.25 -9.66 7.37
N SER A 35 -9.51 -8.60 7.66
CA SER A 35 -9.93 -7.22 7.44
C SER A 35 -8.75 -6.26 7.26
N ILE A 36 -9.05 -5.06 6.74
CA ILE A 36 -8.09 -3.94 6.66
C ILE A 36 -7.53 -3.57 8.04
N GLN A 37 -8.36 -3.59 9.09
CA GLN A 37 -7.91 -3.28 10.45
C GLN A 37 -6.89 -4.31 10.96
N LYS A 38 -7.06 -5.61 10.64
CA LYS A 38 -6.08 -6.65 10.99
C LYS A 38 -4.76 -6.46 10.24
N PHE A 39 -4.82 -6.09 8.97
CA PHE A 39 -3.64 -5.71 8.19
C PHE A 39 -2.95 -4.48 8.78
N HIS A 40 -3.68 -3.44 9.13
CA HIS A 40 -3.11 -2.24 9.76
C HIS A 40 -2.47 -2.52 11.11
N HIS A 41 -3.11 -3.32 11.96
CA HIS A 41 -2.55 -3.75 13.23
C HIS A 41 -1.23 -4.51 13.03
N TYR A 42 -1.15 -5.37 12.00
CA TYR A 42 0.10 -6.02 11.60
C TYR A 42 1.17 -5.02 11.17
N LEU A 43 0.83 -4.06 10.31
CA LEU A 43 1.76 -3.03 9.79
C LEU A 43 2.41 -2.17 10.88
N ARG A 44 1.79 -2.05 12.06
CA ARG A 44 2.31 -1.31 13.21
C ARG A 44 2.84 -2.22 14.34
N GLY A 45 3.15 -3.48 14.02
CA GLY A 45 3.69 -4.44 14.99
C GLY A 45 2.76 -4.74 16.17
N GLY A 46 1.46 -4.49 16.02
CA GLY A 46 0.46 -4.62 17.08
C GLY A 46 0.51 -3.56 18.17
N ILE A 47 1.17 -2.42 17.94
CA ILE A 47 1.14 -1.30 18.87
C ILE A 47 -0.26 -0.68 18.90
N GLU A 48 -0.71 -0.37 20.12
CA GLU A 48 -1.95 0.33 20.42
C GLU A 48 -1.68 1.76 20.88
N ALA A 49 -2.73 2.59 20.90
CA ALA A 49 -2.62 3.99 21.31
C ALA A 49 -2.11 4.10 22.76
N HIS A 50 -1.05 4.90 22.95
CA HIS A 50 -0.41 5.08 24.25
C HIS A 50 0.14 6.51 24.38
N PRO A 51 0.10 7.14 25.57
CA PRO A 51 0.61 8.50 25.77
C PRO A 51 2.10 8.68 25.45
N GLU A 52 2.88 7.61 25.56
CA GLU A 52 4.33 7.63 25.30
C GLU A 52 4.69 7.25 23.86
N ASN A 53 3.69 7.02 23.00
CA ASN A 53 3.97 6.75 21.59
C ASN A 53 4.63 7.98 20.92
N PRO A 54 5.57 7.77 19.99
CA PRO A 54 6.20 8.87 19.25
C PRO A 54 5.20 9.75 18.49
N ASP A 55 5.62 10.98 18.19
CA ASP A 55 4.83 11.94 17.42
C ASP A 55 4.29 11.32 16.13
N GLY A 56 2.97 11.48 15.93
CA GLY A 56 2.23 10.96 14.78
C GLY A 56 1.75 9.51 14.91
N VAL A 57 2.31 8.69 15.81
CA VAL A 57 1.92 7.27 15.92
C VAL A 57 0.49 7.10 16.41
N ASN A 58 0.05 7.90 17.39
CA ASN A 58 -1.36 7.85 17.84
C ASN A 58 -2.34 8.33 16.76
N GLU A 59 -1.93 9.27 15.91
CA GLU A 59 -2.74 9.72 14.77
C GLU A 59 -2.84 8.63 13.70
N LEU A 60 -1.72 7.97 13.38
CA LEU A 60 -1.68 6.80 12.51
C LEU A 60 -2.61 5.69 13.01
N ILE A 61 -2.56 5.37 14.30
CA ILE A 61 -3.42 4.34 14.91
C ILE A 61 -4.89 4.72 14.79
N ALA A 62 -5.26 5.96 15.17
CA ALA A 62 -6.64 6.42 15.07
C ALA A 62 -7.16 6.40 13.62
N TRP A 63 -6.33 6.76 12.65
CA TRP A 63 -6.66 6.68 11.22
C TRP A 63 -6.80 5.22 10.75
N GLN A 64 -5.89 4.34 11.16
CA GLN A 64 -5.92 2.92 10.81
C GLN A 64 -7.12 2.17 11.39
N ASP A 65 -7.56 2.54 12.60
CA ASP A 65 -8.70 1.93 13.31
C ASP A 65 -10.05 2.51 12.86
N GLY A 66 -10.03 3.51 11.99
CA GLY A 66 -11.23 4.10 11.40
C GLY A 66 -12.06 3.14 10.54
N PRO A 67 -13.18 3.63 10.00
CA PRO A 67 -13.98 2.87 9.05
C PRO A 67 -13.26 2.75 7.70
N TRP A 68 -13.27 1.54 7.14
CA TRP A 68 -12.65 1.25 5.83
C TRP A 68 -13.67 0.62 4.89
N ASN A 69 -13.62 1.04 3.62
CA ASN A 69 -14.33 0.36 2.54
C ASN A 69 -13.68 -1.01 2.26
N ALA A 70 -14.37 -1.86 1.51
CA ALA A 70 -13.79 -3.13 1.07
C ALA A 70 -12.44 -2.92 0.35
N PRO A 71 -11.48 -3.87 0.50
CA PRO A 71 -10.24 -3.85 -0.25
C PRO A 71 -10.46 -3.72 -1.75
N VAL A 72 -9.51 -3.12 -2.46
CA VAL A 72 -9.53 -3.01 -3.93
C VAL A 72 -8.33 -3.74 -4.49
N PHE A 73 -8.41 -4.14 -5.75
CA PHE A 73 -7.28 -4.74 -6.43
C PHE A 73 -6.20 -3.70 -6.75
N THR A 74 -5.00 -3.94 -6.23
CA THR A 74 -3.81 -3.10 -6.43
C THR A 74 -2.70 -3.91 -7.07
N HIS A 75 -1.86 -3.26 -7.89
CA HIS A 75 -0.63 -3.82 -8.43
C HIS A 75 0.40 -4.13 -7.34
N GLY A 76 0.44 -3.30 -6.29
CA GLY A 76 1.44 -3.41 -5.23
C GLY A 76 2.72 -2.68 -5.60
N ASP A 77 3.33 -2.93 -6.77
CA ASP A 77 4.60 -2.29 -7.16
C ASP A 77 4.53 -1.46 -8.45
N LEU A 78 3.57 -0.53 -8.54
CA LEU A 78 3.42 0.25 -9.76
C LEU A 78 4.53 1.32 -9.86
N SER A 79 5.39 1.14 -10.86
CA SER A 79 6.49 2.06 -11.16
C SER A 79 6.66 2.22 -12.67
N SER A 80 7.40 3.24 -13.10
CA SER A 80 7.78 3.40 -14.52
C SER A 80 8.61 2.23 -15.06
N LEU A 81 9.25 1.43 -14.21
CA LEU A 81 9.99 0.22 -14.61
C LEU A 81 9.06 -0.95 -14.92
N ASN A 82 7.83 -0.92 -14.39
CA ASN A 82 6.82 -1.98 -14.54
C ASN A 82 5.76 -1.63 -15.59
N ILE A 83 5.94 -0.53 -16.33
CA ILE A 83 5.05 -0.10 -17.42
C ILE A 83 5.77 -0.22 -18.76
N LEU A 84 5.20 -1.04 -19.65
CA LEU A 84 5.68 -1.19 -21.02
C LEU A 84 4.97 -0.19 -21.92
N ALA A 85 5.75 0.61 -22.67
CA ALA A 85 5.24 1.57 -23.63
C ALA A 85 5.74 1.29 -25.06
N ARG A 86 4.93 1.64 -26.06
CA ARG A 86 5.31 1.69 -27.47
C ARG A 86 4.92 3.06 -28.02
N GLY A 87 5.91 3.95 -28.14
CA GLY A 87 5.63 5.38 -28.31
C GLY A 87 4.88 5.92 -27.09
N ASP A 88 3.85 6.73 -27.31
CA ASP A 88 3.03 7.33 -26.24
C ASP A 88 1.92 6.41 -25.71
N LYS A 89 1.93 5.13 -26.12
CA LYS A 89 0.90 4.16 -25.73
C LYS A 89 1.45 3.16 -24.73
N VAL A 90 0.81 3.07 -23.57
CA VAL A 90 0.99 1.95 -22.64
C VAL A 90 0.45 0.67 -23.30
N VAL A 91 1.32 -0.33 -23.41
CA VAL A 91 1.01 -1.64 -24.03
C VAL A 91 0.99 -2.78 -23.03
N GLY A 92 1.46 -2.56 -21.81
CA GLY A 92 1.41 -3.57 -20.75
C GLY A 92 1.85 -3.03 -19.41
N VAL A 93 1.45 -3.75 -18.37
CA VAL A 93 1.95 -3.62 -17.00
C VAL A 93 2.46 -5.01 -16.61
N ILE A 94 3.65 -5.07 -16.04
CA ILE A 94 4.35 -6.30 -15.65
C ILE A 94 4.68 -6.28 -14.16
N ASP A 95 5.23 -7.39 -13.65
CA ASP A 95 5.69 -7.53 -12.27
C ASP A 95 4.57 -7.50 -11.21
N TRP A 96 3.60 -8.40 -11.40
CA TRP A 96 2.40 -8.51 -10.57
C TRP A 96 2.58 -9.37 -9.29
N GLU A 97 3.81 -9.68 -8.89
CA GLU A 97 4.07 -10.59 -7.76
C GLU A 97 3.60 -10.05 -6.40
N THR A 98 3.50 -8.71 -6.29
CA THR A 98 3.00 -8.02 -5.09
C THR A 98 1.50 -7.68 -5.17
N ALA A 99 0.84 -8.06 -6.27
CA ALA A 99 -0.54 -7.70 -6.52
C ALA A 99 -1.51 -8.42 -5.58
N GLY A 100 -2.56 -7.71 -5.18
CA GLY A 100 -3.53 -8.24 -4.24
C GLY A 100 -4.69 -7.30 -3.95
N TRP A 101 -5.54 -7.73 -3.03
CA TRP A 101 -6.63 -6.96 -2.45
C TRP A 101 -6.10 -6.21 -1.23
N TYR A 102 -6.00 -4.89 -1.33
CA TYR A 102 -5.44 -4.01 -0.30
C TYR A 102 -6.35 -2.82 -0.02
N PRO A 103 -6.12 -2.05 1.07
CA PRO A 103 -6.77 -0.76 1.25
C PRO A 103 -6.62 0.13 0.01
N ALA A 104 -7.63 0.96 -0.28
CA ALA A 104 -7.65 1.77 -1.51
C ALA A 104 -6.46 2.72 -1.67
N TYR A 105 -5.86 3.16 -0.56
CA TYR A 105 -4.69 4.03 -0.55
C TYR A 105 -3.39 3.32 -0.94
N TRP A 106 -3.37 1.98 -0.86
CA TRP A 106 -2.14 1.19 -0.95
C TRP A 106 -1.42 1.43 -2.28
N GLU A 107 -2.15 1.44 -3.41
CA GLU A 107 -1.60 1.72 -4.75
C GLU A 107 -0.90 3.08 -4.82
N TYR A 108 -1.51 4.13 -4.28
CA TYR A 108 -0.95 5.48 -4.35
C TYR A 108 0.33 5.58 -3.51
N THR A 109 0.24 5.13 -2.26
CA THR A 109 1.35 5.26 -1.31
C THR A 109 2.55 4.40 -1.66
N THR A 110 2.32 3.23 -2.26
CA THR A 110 3.39 2.35 -2.73
C THR A 110 4.05 2.88 -4.00
N ALA A 111 3.27 3.40 -4.95
CA ALA A 111 3.82 4.05 -6.15
C ALA A 111 4.70 5.27 -5.80
N MET A 112 4.32 6.04 -4.79
CA MET A 112 5.08 7.21 -4.28
C MET A 112 6.37 6.83 -3.56
N GLN A 113 6.50 5.58 -3.09
CA GLN A 113 7.70 5.07 -2.43
C GLN A 113 8.74 4.54 -3.42
N THR A 114 8.38 4.34 -4.69
CA THR A 114 9.31 3.81 -5.69
C THR A 114 10.58 4.68 -5.82
N ASN A 115 11.68 4.02 -6.19
CA ASN A 115 13.08 4.49 -6.18
C ASN A 115 13.25 6.02 -6.00
N PRO A 116 13.86 6.51 -4.91
CA PRO A 116 14.02 7.94 -4.64
C PRO A 116 14.84 8.69 -5.70
N GLN A 117 15.59 7.99 -6.56
CA GLN A 117 16.32 8.58 -7.68
C GLN A 117 15.44 8.83 -8.91
N ASN A 118 14.23 8.27 -8.95
CA ASN A 118 13.27 8.43 -10.04
C ASN A 118 12.29 9.57 -9.74
N ILE A 119 12.82 10.80 -9.75
CA ILE A 119 12.04 12.02 -9.46
C ILE A 119 10.88 12.18 -10.43
N PHE A 120 11.13 11.89 -11.72
CA PHE A 120 10.12 11.93 -12.78
C PHE A 120 8.86 11.13 -12.41
N TRP A 121 9.03 9.89 -11.92
CA TRP A 121 7.89 9.06 -11.58
C TRP A 121 7.01 9.69 -10.51
N LYS A 122 7.61 10.29 -9.47
CA LYS A 122 6.87 10.95 -8.39
C LYS A 122 6.04 12.14 -8.89
N ASP A 123 6.58 12.89 -9.84
CA ASP A 123 5.89 14.04 -10.41
C ASP A 123 4.70 13.63 -11.30
N GLU A 124 4.73 12.41 -11.87
CA GLU A 124 3.70 11.93 -12.78
C GLU A 124 2.57 11.15 -12.10
N ILE A 125 2.76 10.59 -10.90
CA ILE A 125 1.76 9.73 -10.23
C ILE A 125 0.41 10.41 -10.13
N ASP A 126 0.39 11.68 -9.73
CA ASP A 126 -0.83 12.47 -9.53
C ASP A 126 -1.61 12.70 -10.85
N SER A 127 -1.00 12.44 -12.01
CA SER A 127 -1.67 12.54 -13.32
C SER A 127 -2.58 11.35 -13.64
N PHE A 128 -2.36 10.19 -13.01
CA PHE A 128 -3.08 8.95 -13.31
C PHE A 128 -3.59 8.18 -12.08
N LEU A 129 -3.15 8.53 -10.87
CA LEU A 129 -3.75 8.12 -9.61
C LEU A 129 -4.33 9.34 -8.90
N ASP A 130 -5.50 9.18 -8.28
CA ASP A 130 -6.08 10.24 -7.45
C ASP A 130 -5.12 10.55 -6.28
N PRO A 131 -4.71 11.82 -6.08
CA PRO A 131 -3.79 12.18 -5.01
C PRO A 131 -4.39 11.91 -3.62
N MET A 132 -3.60 11.27 -2.75
CA MET A 132 -3.99 10.89 -1.39
C MET A 132 -2.96 11.40 -0.35
N PRO A 133 -2.88 12.73 -0.14
CA PRO A 133 -1.81 13.34 0.66
C PRO A 133 -1.88 13.01 2.15
N MET A 134 -3.08 12.78 2.70
CA MET A 134 -3.25 12.37 4.09
C MET A 134 -2.70 10.96 4.30
N GLU A 135 -3.09 10.04 3.42
CA GLU A 135 -2.67 8.64 3.43
C GLU A 135 -1.17 8.52 3.19
N GLN A 136 -0.61 9.36 2.32
CA GLN A 136 0.83 9.46 2.13
C GLN A 136 1.57 9.97 3.37
N THR A 137 0.95 10.86 4.15
CA THR A 137 1.52 11.35 5.41
C THR A 137 1.51 10.24 6.46
N MET A 138 0.39 9.52 6.59
CA MET A 138 0.28 8.37 7.49
C MET A 138 1.26 7.26 7.11
N GLU A 139 1.42 6.99 5.82
CA GLU A 139 2.40 6.01 5.35
C GLU A 139 3.84 6.41 5.67
N LYS A 140 4.20 7.71 5.58
CA LYS A 140 5.51 8.20 6.01
C LYS A 140 5.74 8.00 7.52
N VAL A 141 4.72 8.22 8.34
CA VAL A 141 4.77 7.93 9.79
C VAL A 141 4.98 6.43 10.00
N ARG A 142 4.20 5.60 9.29
CA ARG A 142 4.32 4.14 9.37
C ARG A 142 5.73 3.68 9.03
N GLN A 143 6.28 4.11 7.90
CA GLN A 143 7.62 3.73 7.47
C GLN A 143 8.71 4.21 8.43
N ARG A 144 8.57 5.44 8.97
CA ARG A 144 9.54 6.00 9.91
C ARG A 144 9.70 5.18 11.19
N TYR A 145 8.62 4.59 11.69
CA TYR A 145 8.62 3.88 12.98
C TYR A 145 8.48 2.36 12.85
N PHE A 146 7.99 1.86 11.72
CA PHE A 146 7.65 0.46 11.47
C PHE A 146 8.11 -0.08 10.10
N GLY A 147 8.96 0.65 9.37
CA GLY A 147 9.57 0.22 8.11
C GLY A 147 11.04 -0.19 8.25
N ASP A 148 11.59 -0.81 7.20
CA ASP A 148 13.03 -1.05 7.06
C ASP A 148 13.69 0.13 6.32
N PHE A 149 14.83 0.60 6.83
CA PHE A 149 15.57 1.77 6.34
C PHE A 149 16.28 1.53 5.00
#